data_AF-A0A401JA03-F1
#
_entry.id   AF-A0A401JA03-F1
#
_cell.length_a   1.000
_cell.length_b   1.000
_cell.length_c   1.000
_cell.angle_alpha   90.00
_cell.angle_beta   90.00
_cell.angle_gamma   90.00
#
_symmetry.space_group_name_H-M   'P 1'
#
loop_
_entity.id
_entity.type
_entity.pdbx_description
1 polymer ?
#
loop_
_entity_poly.entity_id
_entity_poly.type
_entity_poly.pdbx_seq_one_letter_code
_entity_poly.pdbx_strand_id
1 'polypeptide(L)' 'MTYSPYVRPTTLDGVKCVVVDKQLQIEQPAAFSFLMNFARENDLKVLDPAQTDDQP' A
#
# COMPACT_ATOMS: atom_id res chain seq x y z
N MET A 1 9.66 9.98 16.64
CA MET A 1 9.41 9.55 15.26
C MET A 1 8.35 8.47 15.32
N THR A 2 7.10 8.82 15.02
CA THR A 2 5.97 7.89 15.13
C THR A 2 5.49 7.59 13.72
N TYR A 3 5.57 6.33 13.31
CA TYR A 3 4.96 5.90 12.05
C TYR A 3 3.45 6.09 12.14
N SER A 4 2.82 6.43 11.02
CA SER A 4 1.36 6.41 10.92
C SER A 4 0.86 5.00 11.25
N PRO A 5 -0.22 4.83 12.02
CA PRO A 5 -0.77 3.51 12.31
C PRO A 5 -1.25 2.79 11.04
N TYR A 6 -1.55 3.55 9.99
CA TYR A 6 -2.10 3.11 8.72
C TYR A 6 -1.06 2.72 7.66
N VAL A 7 0.23 2.98 7.90
CA VAL A 7 1.30 2.67 6.94
C VAL A 7 2.42 1.96 7.68
N ARG A 8 2.69 0.71 7.32
CA ARG A 8 3.70 -0.10 8.00
C ARG A 8 4.56 -0.86 7.01
N PRO A 9 5.89 -0.85 7.19
CA PRO A 9 6.75 -1.73 6.42
C PRO A 9 6.51 -3.18 6.85
N THR A 10 6.53 -4.10 5.89
CA THR A 10 6.45 -5.54 6.12
C THR A 10 7.41 -6.28 5.18
N THR A 11 7.57 -7.58 5.40
CA THR A 11 8.26 -8.48 4.47
C THR A 11 7.30 -9.60 4.09
N LEU A 12 7.05 -9.75 2.79
CA LEU A 12 6.23 -10.81 2.22
C LEU A 12 7.12 -11.67 1.33
N ASP A 13 7.25 -12.96 1.64
CA ASP A 13 8.08 -13.92 0.90
C ASP A 13 9.53 -13.45 0.66
N GLY A 14 10.11 -12.78 1.66
CA GLY A 14 11.47 -12.22 1.57
C GLY A 14 11.58 -10.89 0.80
N VAL A 15 10.49 -10.40 0.23
CA VAL A 15 10.41 -9.10 -0.46
C VAL A 15 9.91 -8.03 0.51
N LYS A 16 10.58 -6.87 0.53
CA LYS A 16 10.15 -5.72 1.34
C LYS A 16 8.91 -5.09 0.72
N CYS A 17 7.86 -4.95 1.52
CA CYS A 17 6.58 -4.39 1.08
C CYS A 17 6.12 -3.31 2.06
N VAL A 18 5.14 -2.52 1.64
CA VAL A 18 4.47 -1.53 2.50
C VAL A 18 2.99 -1.87 2.54
N VAL A 19 2.45 -2.07 3.74
CA VAL A 19 1.03 -2.26 3.96
C VAL A 19 0.41 -0.90 4.22
N VAL A 20 -0.66 -0.60 3.48
CA VAL A 20 -1.42 0.63 3.60
C VAL A 20 -2.85 0.28 3.96
N ASP A 21 -3.34 0.79 5.09
CA ASP A 21 -4.73 0.65 5.49
C ASP A 21 -5.62 1.56 4.63
N LYS A 22 -6.75 1.03 4.14
CA LYS A 22 -7.72 1.79 3.34
C LYS A 22 -8.33 2.97 4.12
N GLN A 23 -8.35 2.92 5.45
CA GLN A 23 -8.75 4.09 6.26
C GLN A 23 -7.89 5.33 5.98
N LEU A 24 -6.63 5.16 5.57
CA LEU A 24 -5.76 6.28 5.19
C LEU A 24 -6.34 7.12 4.06
N GLN A 25 -7.09 6.50 3.13
CA GLN A 25 -7.72 7.23 2.02
C GLN A 25 -8.77 8.23 2.51
N ILE A 26 -9.45 7.92 3.62
CA ILE A 26 -10.49 8.77 4.20
C ILE A 26 -9.85 9.84 5.09
N GLU A 27 -8.94 9.43 5.98
CA GLU A 27 -8.30 10.31 6.96
C GLU A 27 -7.31 11.29 6.29
N GLN A 28 -6.50 10.79 5.35
CA GLN A 28 -5.42 11.53 4.70
C GLN A 28 -5.31 11.18 3.20
N PRO A 29 -6.29 11.61 2.38
CA PRO A 29 -6.36 11.28 0.96
C PRO A 29 -5.11 11.67 0.17
N ALA A 30 -4.45 12.78 0.55
CA ALA A 30 -3.21 13.23 -0.09
C ALA A 30 -2.05 12.22 0.11
N ALA A 31 -1.90 11.68 1.32
CA ALA A 31 -0.87 10.68 1.62
C ALA A 31 -1.15 9.35 0.91
N PHE A 32 -2.42 8.94 0.85
CA PHE A 32 -2.83 7.76 0.09
C PHE A 32 -2.53 7.92 -1.41
N SER A 33 -2.89 9.06 -2.00
CA SER A 33 -2.61 9.36 -3.41
C SER A 33 -1.11 9.38 -3.71
N PHE A 34 -0.31 9.97 -2.80
CA PHE A 34 1.16 9.95 -2.91
C PHE A 34 1.71 8.52 -2.94
N LEU A 35 1.24 7.63 -2.06
CA LEU A 35 1.67 6.22 -2.03
C LEU A 35 1.27 5.47 -3.30
N MET A 36 0.07 5.71 -3.83
CA MET A 36 -0.39 5.10 -5.08
C MET A 36 0.41 5.61 -6.29
N ASN A 37 0.71 6.90 -6.34
CA ASN A 37 1.58 7.46 -7.37
C ASN A 37 3.01 6.92 -7.26
N PHE A 38 3.57 6.85 -6.05
CA PHE A 38 4.88 6.25 -5.82
C PHE A 38 4.95 4.81 -6.33
N ALA A 39 3.91 4.01 -6.07
CA ALA A 39 3.83 2.66 -6.61
C ALA A 39 3.82 2.65 -8.15
N ARG A 40 3.03 3.53 -8.78
CA ARG A 40 2.98 3.63 -10.25
C ARG A 40 4.30 4.10 -10.87
N GLU A 41 4.94 5.11 -10.30
CA GLU A 41 6.20 5.67 -10.82
C GLU A 41 7.36 4.69 -10.71
N ASN A 42 7.33 3.78 -9.74
CA ASN A 42 8.35 2.76 -9.52
C ASN A 42 7.93 1.38 -10.03
N ASP A 43 6.85 1.28 -10.82
CA ASP A 43 6.29 0.03 -11.36
C ASP A 43 6.10 -1.07 -10.28
N LEU A 44 5.70 -0.66 -9.07
CA LEU A 44 5.50 -1.57 -7.95
C LEU A 44 4.16 -2.29 -8.08
N LYS A 45 4.17 -3.60 -7.81
CA LYS A 45 2.94 -4.39 -7.75
C LYS A 45 2.12 -4.01 -6.52
N VAL A 46 0.90 -3.54 -6.75
CA VAL A 46 -0.08 -3.27 -5.69
C VAL A 46 -0.98 -4.49 -5.53
N LEU A 47 -1.05 -5.03 -4.32
CA LEU A 47 -1.91 -6.16 -3.98
C LEU A 47 -3.10 -5.64 -3.17
N ASP A 48 -4.31 -5.77 -3.71
CA ASP A 48 -5.53 -5.50 -2.94
C ASP A 48 -6.13 -6.84 -2.49
N PRO A 49 -6.13 -7.17 -1.18
CA PRO A 49 -6.65 -8.45 -0.70
C PRO A 49 -8.14 -8.64 -0.99
N ALA A 50 -8.89 -7.57 -1.20
CA ALA A 50 -10.31 -7.65 -1.60
C ALA A 50 -10.49 -7.92 -3.10
N GLN A 51 -9.44 -7.68 -3.90
CA GLN A 51 -9.40 -8.05 -5.31
C GLN A 51 -8.56 -9.32 -5.42
N THR A 52 -9.11 -10.44 -4.95
CA THR A 52 -8.62 -11.76 -5.35
C THR A 52 -9.09 -11.97 -6.79
N ASP A 53 -8.37 -11.37 -7.74
CA ASP A 53 -8.54 -11.68 -9.14
C ASP A 53 -7.95 -13.08 -9.34
N ASP A 54 -8.84 -14.07 -9.35
CA ASP A 54 -8.63 -15.37 -9.98
C ASP A 54 -8.28 -15.08 -11.45
N GLN A 55 -7.01 -14.77 -11.73
CA GLN A 55 -6.51 -14.71 -13.10
C GLN A 55 -6.11 -16.13 -13.51
N PRO A 56 -6.73 -16.69 -14.58
CA PRO A 56 -6.35 -17.99 -15.14
C PRO A 56 -4.95 -18.02 -15.78
#